data_AF-A0A8T4CHM6-F1
#
_entry.id   AF-A0A8T4CHM6-F1
#
_cell.length_a   1.000
_cell.length_b   1.000
_cell.length_c   1.000
_cell.angle_alpha   90.00
_cell.angle_beta   90.00
_cell.angle_gamma   90.00
#
_symmetry.space_group_name_H-M   'P 1'
#
loop_
_entity.id
_entity.type
_entity.pdbx_description
1 polymer ?
#
loop_
_entity_poly.entity_id
_entity_poly.type
_entity_poly.pdbx_seq_one_letter_code
_entity_poly.pdbx_strand_id
1 'polypeptide(L)' 'MINASAYFGGLAGTPAQPSAGSNLVLPSGSTMAVYITSPGSVSVNDIGLTVALTVFTSQAIHYKETNVEAAL' A
#
# COMPACT_ATOMS: atom_id res chain seq x y z
N MET A 1 9.71 -2.34 -12.46
CA MET A 1 8.24 -2.22 -12.36
C MET A 1 7.88 -2.49 -10.91
N ILE A 2 7.38 -1.51 -10.17
CA ILE A 2 6.99 -1.69 -8.76
C ILE A 2 5.59 -2.31 -8.77
N ASN A 3 5.45 -3.53 -8.26
CA ASN A 3 4.15 -4.19 -8.10
C ASN A 3 3.53 -3.71 -6.79
N ALA A 4 2.48 -2.90 -6.87
CA ALA A 4 1.69 -2.48 -5.72
C ALA A 4 0.33 -3.22 -5.74
N SER A 5 0.10 -4.11 -4.77
CA SER A 5 -1.17 -4.82 -4.61
C SER A 5 -1.97 -4.15 -3.50
N ALA A 6 -3.18 -3.68 -3.80
CA ALA A 6 -4.12 -3.15 -2.83
C ALA A 6 -5.11 -4.25 -2.39
N TYR A 7 -5.21 -4.47 -1.08
CA TYR A 7 -6.02 -5.48 -0.40
C TYR A 7 -7.20 -4.81 0.32
N PHE A 8 -8.39 -5.40 0.19
CA PHE A 8 -9.58 -5.01 0.95
C PHE A 8 -9.84 -6.03 2.06
N GLY A 9 -9.83 -5.57 3.31
CA GLY A 9 -10.15 -6.41 4.47
C GLY A 9 -11.61 -6.24 4.91
N GLY A 10 -12.52 -6.97 4.28
CA GLY A 10 -13.81 -7.36 4.87
C GLY A 10 -13.76 -8.86 5.18
N LEU A 11 -14.29 -9.27 6.33
CA LEU A 11 -14.23 -10.63 6.88
C LEU A 11 -14.45 -11.73 5.81
N ALA A 12 -13.43 -12.60 5.67
CA ALA A 12 -13.42 -13.89 4.96
C ALA A 12 -13.94 -13.91 3.50
N GLY A 13 -13.02 -13.88 2.53
CA GLY A 13 -13.27 -14.48 1.22
C GLY A 13 -12.63 -13.76 0.03
N THR A 14 -11.58 -14.38 -0.53
CA THR A 14 -10.92 -14.07 -1.82
C THR A 14 -10.23 -12.71 -1.98
N PRO A 15 -8.88 -12.64 -1.96
CA PRO A 15 -8.14 -11.43 -2.30
C PRO A 15 -8.29 -11.13 -3.80
N ALA A 16 -8.96 -10.05 -4.15
CA ALA A 16 -8.95 -9.52 -5.51
C ALA A 16 -7.67 -8.71 -5.72
N GLN A 17 -6.65 -9.33 -6.31
CA GLN A 17 -5.46 -8.63 -6.79
C GLN A 17 -5.79 -8.06 -8.18
N PRO A 18 -6.02 -6.74 -8.34
CA PRO A 18 -6.18 -6.18 -9.67
C PRO A 18 -4.91 -6.43 -10.48
N SER A 19 -5.07 -6.82 -11.75
CA SER A 19 -3.96 -6.81 -12.70
C SER A 19 -3.34 -5.42 -12.79
N ALA A 20 -2.03 -5.34 -13.00
CA ALA A 20 -1.36 -4.06 -13.20
C ALA A 20 -2.06 -3.26 -14.32
N GLY A 21 -2.47 -2.03 -14.03
CA GLY A 21 -3.22 -1.17 -14.96
C GLY A 21 -4.74 -1.28 -14.87
N SER A 22 -5.30 -2.11 -13.98
CA SER A 22 -6.74 -2.15 -13.72
C SER A 22 -7.14 -1.19 -12.59
N ASN A 23 -8.29 -0.54 -12.76
CA ASN A 23 -8.86 0.31 -11.73
C ASN A 23 -9.40 -0.52 -10.57
N LEU A 24 -9.13 -0.07 -9.34
CA LEU A 24 -9.65 -0.67 -8.12
C LEU A 24 -10.55 0.34 -7.41
N VAL A 25 -11.83 0.00 -7.22
CA VAL A 25 -12.80 0.87 -6.54
C VAL A 25 -12.79 0.54 -5.04
N LEU A 26 -12.44 1.52 -4.20
CA LEU A 26 -12.53 1.44 -2.74
C LEU A 26 -13.88 1.98 -2.28
N PRO A 27 -14.81 1.13 -1.76
CA PRO A 27 -16.10 1.58 -1.28
C PRO A 27 -15.98 2.45 -0.02
N SER A 28 -16.99 3.28 0.23
CA SER A 28 -17.05 4.07 1.47
C SER A 28 -16.99 3.18 2.72
N GLY A 29 -16.21 3.60 3.72
CA GLY A 29 -16.01 2.86 4.96
C GLY A 29 -15.08 1.64 4.87
N SER A 30 -14.52 1.34 3.70
CA SER A 30 -13.57 0.24 3.51
C SER A 30 -12.12 0.66 3.79
N THR A 31 -11.25 -0.32 4.03
CA THR A 31 -9.80 -0.10 4.23
C THR A 31 -9.00 -0.69 3.08
N MET A 32 -7.98 0.05 2.65
CA MET A 32 -6.97 -0.42 1.68
C MET A 32 -5.67 -0.74 2.42
N ALA A 33 -5.16 -1.96 2.25
CA ALA A 33 -3.80 -2.33 2.66
C ALA A 33 -2.93 -2.53 1.42
N VAL A 34 -1.76 -1.90 1.36
CA VAL A 34 -0.85 -2.01 0.19
C VAL A 34 0.33 -2.89 0.54
N TYR A 35 0.52 -3.96 -0.23
CA TYR A 35 1.67 -4.84 -0.13
C TYR A 35 2.59 -4.66 -1.34
N ILE A 36 3.87 -4.41 -1.07
CA ILE A 36 4.93 -4.24 -2.07
C ILE A 36 5.97 -5.33 -1.81
N THR A 37 6.06 -6.30 -2.71
CA THR A 37 6.97 -7.47 -2.54
C THR A 37 8.41 -7.17 -2.94
N SER A 38 8.63 -6.14 -3.77
CA SER A 38 9.96 -5.72 -4.21
C SER A 38 10.02 -4.19 -4.23
N PRO A 39 10.32 -3.55 -3.07
CA PRO A 39 10.31 -2.10 -2.95
C PRO A 39 11.51 -1.40 -3.61
N GLY A 40 12.46 -2.15 -4.17
CA GLY A 40 13.61 -1.64 -4.95
C GLY A 40 14.68 -0.95 -4.11
N SER A 41 14.32 0.15 -3.44
CA SER A 41 15.24 1.02 -2.69
C SER A 41 15.01 1.02 -1.18
N VAL A 42 14.06 0.24 -0.67
CA VAL A 42 13.85 0.04 0.77
C VAL A 42 14.30 -1.37 1.13
N SER A 43 15.24 -1.47 2.06
CA SER A 43 15.87 -2.72 2.48
C SER A 43 15.90 -2.85 4.01
N VAL A 44 16.35 -4.01 4.50
CA VAL A 44 16.56 -4.24 5.94
C VAL A 44 17.60 -3.30 6.56
N ASN A 45 18.46 -2.68 5.75
CA ASN A 45 19.44 -1.70 6.23
C ASN A 45 18.82 -0.33 6.50
N ASP A 46 17.60 -0.09 6.00
CA ASP A 46 16.90 1.19 6.11
C ASP A 46 15.98 1.24 7.34
N ILE A 47 16.01 0.22 8.22
CA ILE A 47 15.23 0.18 9.45
C ILE A 47 15.53 1.43 10.30
N GLY A 48 14.47 2.12 10.72
CA GLY A 48 14.56 3.38 11.46
C GLY A 48 14.70 4.65 10.60
N LEU A 49 14.88 4.52 9.28
CA LEU A 49 14.80 5.65 8.36
C LEU A 49 13.34 6.00 8.06
N THR A 50 13.11 7.28 7.76
CA THR A 50 11.78 7.79 7.41
C THR A 50 11.46 7.52 5.94
N VAL A 51 10.27 6.99 5.70
CA VAL A 51 9.65 6.84 4.39
C VAL A 51 8.35 7.62 4.33
N ALA A 52 7.96 8.03 3.13
CA ALA A 52 6.73 8.78 2.89
C ALA A 52 5.84 8.07 1.87
N LEU A 53 4.53 8.06 2.14
CA LEU A 53 3.50 7.61 1.22
C LEU A 53 2.59 8.79 0.85
N THR A 54 2.45 9.02 -0.45
CA THR A 54 1.51 9.99 -1.00
C THR A 54 0.41 9.26 -1.77
N VAL A 55 -0.84 9.44 -1.34
CA VAL A 55 -2.02 8.88 -2.00
C VAL A 55 -2.80 10.01 -2.66
N PHE A 56 -2.97 9.90 -3.98
CA PHE A 56 -3.79 10.79 -4.77
C PHE A 56 -5.19 10.20 -4.91
N THR A 57 -6.19 10.94 -4.46
CA THR A 57 -7.61 10.65 -4.71
C THR A 57 -8.17 11.71 -5.66
N SER A 58 -9.39 11.51 -6.14
CA SER A 58 -10.04 12.51 -6.99
C SER A 58 -10.24 13.88 -6.31
N GLN A 59 -10.23 13.94 -4.98
CA GLN A 59 -10.63 15.13 -4.22
C GLN A 59 -9.52 15.66 -3.28
N ALA A 60 -8.52 14.83 -2.96
CA ALA A 60 -7.50 15.16 -1.99
C ALA A 60 -6.20 14.41 -2.21
N ILE A 61 -5.12 14.98 -1.68
CA ILE A 61 -3.80 14.36 -1.57
C ILE A 61 -3.54 14.08 -0.10
N HIS A 62 -3.27 12.82 0.24
CA HIS A 62 -2.92 12.41 1.59
C HIS A 62 -1.44 12.06 1.65
N TYR A 63 -0.70 12.75 2.50
CA TYR A 63 0.72 12.52 2.75
C TYR A 63 0.92 11.98 4.16
N LYS A 64 1.69 10.90 4.27
CA LYS A 64 2.04 10.33 5.57
C LYS A 64 3.48 9.85 5.58
N GLU A 65 4.21 10.31 6.60
CA GLU A 65 5.52 9.79 6.95
C GLU A 65 5.41 8.74 8.05
N THR A 66 6.29 7.74 7.96
CA THR A 66 6.47 6.70 8.97
C THR A 66 7.90 6.17 8.87
N ASN A 67 8.33 5.40 9.87
CA ASN A 67 9.64 4.77 9.86
C ASN A 67 9.55 3.38 9.25
N VAL A 68 10.64 2.91 8.65
CA VAL A 68 10.77 1.51 8.25
C VAL A 68 10.91 0.66 9.51
N GLU A 69 9.99 -0.29 9.66
CA GLU A 69 9.95 -1.23 10.79
C GLU A 69 10.02 -2.67 10.28
N ALA A 70 10.62 -3.54 11.07
CA ALA A 70 10.63 -4.98 10.83
C ALA A 70 9.56 -5.65 11.69
N ALA A 71 8.74 -6.50 11.08
CA ALA A 71 7.85 -7.39 11.82
C ALA A 71 8.69 -8.53 12.42
N LEU A 72 8.62 -8.67 13.75
CA LEU A 72 9.27 -9.74 14.52
C LEU A 72 8.69 -11.13 14.20
#